data_AF-A0A9W4RJ41-F1
#
_entry.id   AF-A0A9W4RJ41-F1
#
_cell.length_a   1.000
_cell.length_b   1.000
_cell.length_c   1.000
_cell.angle_alpha   90.00
_cell.angle_beta   90.00
_cell.angle_gamma   90.00
#
_symmetry.space_group_name_H-M   'P 1'
#
loop_
_entity.id
_entity.type
_entity.pdbx_description
1 polymer ?
#
loop_
_entity_poly.entity_id
_entity_poly.type
_entity_poly.pdbx_seq_one_letter_code
_entity_poly.pdbx_strand_id
1 'polypeptide(L)'
;MRRPIASSSDGFDAPDLWDTGKLSNTQAFASWNGSTLSSRDHVYWRVRVWDADDVASSWSEPSTFELGLLEETDWTAQWIENNEFATGANSLPLFANEFKVNCTATKARLYITGLGVFYAELNGKSVSDEVLGPGYFTINRTVLYRAYDATDLLTDGGNVIGISIGKGIYNSDKPLLNRYRKFTTSTKPPILKSQLASTRAMVSATLWFQMVHGSLPPTARFSKLRGMGEGNMTPGKASPTGQVLRVTVQIGNLPIFQPVP
;
A
#
# COMPACT_ATOMS: atom_id res chain seq x y z
N MET A 1 -18.84 -26.58 -7.64
CA MET A 1 -18.16 -26.05 -6.43
C MET A 1 -19.15 -25.28 -5.55
N ARG A 2 -18.87 -25.04 -4.26
CA ARG A 2 -19.60 -24.08 -3.40
C ARG A 2 -18.61 -23.21 -2.63
N ARG A 3 -18.91 -21.91 -2.53
CA ARG A 3 -18.13 -20.91 -1.81
C ARG A 3 -19.09 -20.08 -0.93
N PRO A 4 -19.15 -20.30 0.40
CA PRO A 4 -19.76 -19.36 1.34
C PRO A 4 -18.73 -18.30 1.76
N ILE A 5 -19.19 -17.06 1.93
CA ILE A 5 -18.40 -15.88 2.23
C ILE A 5 -19.12 -15.05 3.30
N ALA A 6 -18.39 -14.68 4.35
CA ALA A 6 -18.94 -14.02 5.53
C ALA A 6 -18.03 -12.88 6.05
N SER A 7 -18.61 -11.96 6.84
CA SER A 7 -17.90 -10.88 7.52
C SER A 7 -17.10 -11.34 8.76
N SER A 8 -17.29 -12.59 9.18
CA SER A 8 -16.61 -13.22 10.32
C SER A 8 -16.10 -14.62 9.98
N SER A 9 -15.11 -15.11 10.73
CA SER A 9 -14.51 -16.44 10.56
C SER A 9 -15.50 -17.60 10.75
N ASP A 10 -16.55 -17.36 11.53
CA ASP A 10 -17.44 -18.42 12.03
C ASP A 10 -18.80 -18.39 11.29
N GLY A 11 -19.09 -17.32 10.53
CA GLY A 11 -20.36 -17.08 9.85
C GLY A 11 -20.68 -17.98 8.66
N PHE A 12 -19.86 -19.00 8.36
CA PHE A 12 -19.98 -19.80 7.14
C PHE A 12 -21.21 -20.71 7.02
N ASP A 13 -21.93 -20.92 8.12
CA ASP A 13 -23.14 -21.76 8.13
C ASP A 13 -24.40 -20.92 7.85
N ALA A 14 -24.33 -19.60 8.04
CA ALA A 14 -25.32 -18.60 7.63
C ALA A 14 -24.61 -17.37 7.02
N PRO A 15 -23.96 -17.51 5.84
CA PRO A 15 -23.09 -16.47 5.28
C PRO A 15 -23.85 -15.20 4.91
N ASP A 16 -23.40 -14.07 5.46
CA ASP A 16 -24.04 -12.75 5.37
C ASP A 16 -23.62 -11.91 4.16
N LEU A 17 -22.45 -12.22 3.57
CA LEU A 17 -21.95 -11.51 2.38
C LEU A 17 -22.34 -12.21 1.09
N TRP A 18 -22.08 -13.52 0.96
CA TRP A 18 -22.43 -14.29 -0.25
C TRP A 18 -22.40 -15.82 -0.03
N ASP A 19 -23.20 -16.56 -0.80
CA ASP A 19 -22.96 -17.97 -1.08
C ASP A 19 -23.25 -18.26 -2.56
N THR A 20 -22.36 -18.98 -3.22
CA THR A 20 -22.59 -19.43 -4.62
C THR A 20 -23.64 -20.54 -4.73
N GLY A 21 -24.00 -21.19 -3.62
CA GLY A 21 -24.65 -22.49 -3.64
C GLY A 21 -23.76 -23.56 -4.28
N LYS A 22 -24.33 -24.74 -4.55
CA LYS A 22 -23.66 -25.81 -5.32
C LYS A 22 -23.75 -25.50 -6.81
N LEU A 23 -22.67 -25.00 -7.40
CA LEU A 23 -22.54 -24.77 -8.84
C LEU A 23 -22.17 -26.06 -9.58
N SER A 24 -22.99 -26.47 -10.55
CA SER A 24 -22.78 -27.62 -11.44
C SER A 24 -21.84 -27.32 -12.62
N ASN A 25 -20.76 -26.56 -12.38
CA ASN A 25 -19.77 -26.22 -13.40
C ASN A 25 -18.33 -26.42 -12.89
N THR A 26 -17.39 -26.44 -13.84
CA THR A 26 -15.94 -26.63 -13.62
C THR A 26 -15.16 -25.32 -13.44
N GLN A 27 -15.84 -24.16 -13.28
CA GLN A 27 -15.17 -22.87 -13.21
C GLN A 27 -14.50 -22.64 -11.84
N ALA A 28 -13.17 -22.59 -11.85
CA ALA A 28 -12.36 -22.32 -10.66
C ALA A 28 -12.56 -20.90 -10.10
N PHE A 29 -12.81 -19.93 -10.97
CA PHE A 29 -13.18 -18.56 -10.60
C PHE A 29 -14.71 -18.38 -10.43
N ALA A 30 -15.13 -17.27 -9.86
CA ALA A 30 -16.52 -16.82 -9.84
C ALA A 30 -16.57 -15.29 -9.82
N SER A 31 -17.52 -14.69 -10.54
CA SER A 31 -17.82 -13.26 -10.45
C SER A 31 -18.63 -12.97 -9.18
N TRP A 32 -18.27 -11.95 -8.41
CA TRP A 32 -18.99 -11.57 -7.19
C TRP A 32 -20.47 -11.29 -7.48
N ASN A 33 -21.37 -11.89 -6.71
CA ASN A 33 -22.81 -11.69 -6.80
C ASN A 33 -23.46 -11.72 -5.40
N GLY A 34 -22.75 -11.17 -4.41
CA GLY A 34 -23.21 -11.00 -3.03
C GLY A 34 -23.49 -9.54 -2.68
N SER A 35 -23.60 -9.27 -1.39
CA SER A 35 -23.72 -7.92 -0.81
C SER A 35 -22.63 -6.97 -1.31
N THR A 36 -22.94 -5.68 -1.44
CA THR A 36 -21.95 -4.66 -1.81
C THR A 36 -20.89 -4.53 -0.71
N LEU A 37 -19.62 -4.72 -1.08
CA LEU A 37 -18.49 -4.58 -0.18
C LEU A 37 -17.99 -3.13 -0.16
N SER A 38 -17.56 -2.68 1.01
CA SER A 38 -17.07 -1.32 1.29
C SER A 38 -15.55 -1.28 1.44
N SER A 39 -15.00 -0.08 1.39
CA SER A 39 -13.58 0.16 1.61
C SER A 39 -13.14 -0.27 3.01
N ARG A 40 -12.04 -1.02 3.10
CA ARG A 40 -11.47 -1.62 4.33
C ARG A 40 -12.24 -2.84 4.89
N ASP A 41 -13.28 -3.32 4.20
CA ASP A 41 -13.97 -4.57 4.57
C ASP A 41 -12.99 -5.74 4.57
N HIS A 42 -13.09 -6.60 5.59
CA HIS A 42 -12.29 -7.82 5.71
C HIS A 42 -13.22 -9.03 5.62
N VAL A 43 -12.92 -9.90 4.67
CA VAL A 43 -13.86 -10.90 4.16
C VAL A 43 -13.27 -12.29 4.36
N TYR A 44 -14.05 -13.18 4.96
CA TYR A 44 -13.70 -14.58 5.19
C TYR A 44 -14.42 -15.46 4.15
N TRP A 45 -13.72 -16.42 3.56
CA TRP A 45 -14.29 -17.37 2.61
C TRP A 45 -13.69 -18.77 2.78
N ARG A 46 -14.47 -19.80 2.41
CA ARG A 46 -13.98 -21.17 2.23
C ARG A 46 -14.54 -21.76 0.93
N VAL A 47 -13.99 -22.86 0.45
CA VAL A 47 -14.48 -23.54 -0.76
C VAL A 47 -14.57 -25.05 -0.55
N ARG A 48 -15.54 -25.69 -1.21
CA ARG A 48 -15.53 -27.15 -1.43
C ARG A 48 -15.92 -27.50 -2.86
N VAL A 49 -15.48 -28.67 -3.29
CA VAL A 49 -15.78 -29.23 -4.60
C VAL A 49 -16.70 -30.45 -4.46
N TRP A 50 -17.20 -30.91 -5.60
CA TRP A 50 -17.87 -32.19 -5.77
C TRP A 50 -17.13 -32.91 -6.91
N ASP A 51 -17.00 -34.22 -6.84
CA ASP A 51 -16.41 -35.04 -7.90
C ASP A 51 -17.46 -35.51 -8.92
N ALA A 52 -17.12 -36.53 -9.73
CA ALA A 52 -17.99 -37.06 -10.77
C ALA A 52 -19.16 -37.90 -10.23
N ASP A 53 -19.02 -38.47 -9.03
CA ASP A 53 -20.02 -39.32 -8.36
C ASP A 53 -20.91 -38.52 -7.39
N ASP A 54 -20.83 -37.18 -7.48
CA ASP A 54 -21.46 -36.18 -6.61
C ASP A 54 -21.06 -36.26 -5.13
N VAL A 55 -19.88 -36.82 -4.82
CA VAL A 55 -19.33 -36.82 -3.47
C VAL A 55 -18.73 -35.46 -3.18
N ALA A 56 -19.14 -34.83 -2.08
CA ALA A 56 -18.61 -33.55 -1.64
C ALA A 56 -17.24 -33.72 -0.97
N SER A 57 -16.27 -32.87 -1.33
CA SER A 57 -15.03 -32.77 -0.56
C SER A 57 -15.28 -32.19 0.83
N SER A 58 -14.34 -32.41 1.75
CA SER A 58 -14.14 -31.53 2.89
C SER A 58 -14.07 -30.06 2.44
N TRP A 59 -14.43 -29.15 3.34
CA TRP A 59 -14.13 -27.73 3.15
C TRP A 59 -12.61 -27.50 3.12
N SER A 60 -12.17 -26.49 2.38
CA SER A 60 -10.87 -25.88 2.59
C SER A 60 -10.77 -25.29 3.99
N GLU A 61 -9.55 -25.07 4.46
CA GLU A 61 -9.31 -24.08 5.52
C GLU A 61 -9.93 -22.72 5.13
N PRO A 62 -10.41 -21.93 6.11
CA PRO A 62 -10.80 -20.55 5.89
C PRO A 62 -9.64 -19.71 5.33
N SER A 63 -9.94 -18.88 4.34
CA SER A 63 -9.02 -17.90 3.77
C SER A 63 -9.67 -16.52 3.82
N THR A 64 -8.87 -15.46 3.70
CA THR A 64 -9.38 -14.09 3.76
C THR A 64 -8.87 -13.23 2.60
N PHE A 65 -9.56 -12.12 2.39
CA PHE A 65 -9.05 -10.96 1.68
C PHE A 65 -9.57 -9.68 2.35
N GLU A 66 -8.96 -8.56 2.01
CA GLU A 66 -9.36 -7.24 2.51
C GLU A 66 -9.57 -6.31 1.32
N LEU A 67 -10.49 -5.35 1.44
CA LEU A 67 -10.63 -4.30 0.44
C LEU A 67 -9.78 -3.10 0.83
N GLY A 68 -9.21 -2.44 -0.17
CA GLY A 68 -8.48 -1.19 0.05
C GLY A 68 -9.42 -0.01 0.29
N LEU A 69 -8.88 1.19 0.06
CA LEU A 69 -9.64 2.41 -0.25
C LEU A 69 -10.13 2.31 -1.71
N LEU A 70 -11.44 2.17 -1.91
CA LEU A 70 -12.03 1.98 -3.24
C LEU A 70 -12.20 3.30 -3.98
N GLU A 71 -12.59 4.37 -3.28
CA GLU A 71 -12.84 5.70 -3.86
C GLU A 71 -11.77 6.74 -3.45
N GLU A 72 -11.66 7.83 -4.20
CA GLU A 72 -10.78 8.96 -3.82
C GLU A 72 -11.23 9.59 -2.48
N THR A 73 -12.55 9.57 -2.21
CA THR A 73 -13.18 10.11 -0.99
C THR A 73 -12.91 9.29 0.28
N ASP A 74 -12.40 8.05 0.16
CA ASP A 74 -11.92 7.27 1.31
C ASP A 74 -10.61 7.82 1.90
N TRP A 75 -9.90 8.66 1.15
CA TRP A 75 -8.68 9.29 1.62
C TRP A 75 -8.99 10.56 2.41
N THR A 76 -8.53 10.61 3.66
CA THR A 76 -8.48 11.84 4.46
C THR A 76 -7.14 12.56 4.27
N ALA A 77 -6.08 11.83 3.94
CA ALA A 77 -4.75 12.38 3.71
C ALA A 77 -4.66 13.19 2.39
N GLN A 78 -3.84 14.24 2.43
CA GLN A 78 -3.57 15.12 1.29
C GLN A 78 -2.25 14.75 0.60
N TRP A 79 -2.07 15.25 -0.63
CA TRP A 79 -0.77 15.22 -1.29
C TRP A 79 0.20 16.21 -0.62
N ILE A 80 1.43 15.77 -0.38
CA ILE A 80 2.52 16.59 0.16
C ILE A 80 3.77 16.51 -0.73
N GLU A 81 4.52 17.59 -0.79
CA GLU A 81 5.75 17.72 -1.58
C GLU A 81 6.85 18.44 -0.79
N ASN A 82 8.08 18.40 -1.30
CA ASN A 82 9.21 19.12 -0.72
C ASN A 82 9.46 20.40 -1.53
N ASN A 83 9.09 21.56 -0.95
CA ASN A 83 9.19 22.86 -1.64
C ASN A 83 10.65 23.31 -1.87
N GLU A 84 11.62 22.74 -1.14
CA GLU A 84 13.06 22.96 -1.33
C GLU A 84 13.71 21.82 -2.15
N PHE A 85 12.94 21.12 -2.98
CA PHE A 85 13.46 20.08 -3.88
C PHE A 85 14.43 20.66 -4.92
N ALA A 86 15.71 20.71 -4.56
CA ALA A 86 16.79 21.02 -5.49
C ALA A 86 16.90 19.94 -6.57
N THR A 87 16.84 20.35 -7.85
CA THR A 87 16.96 19.46 -9.00
C THR A 87 18.40 19.00 -9.20
N GLY A 88 18.76 17.88 -8.56
CA GLY A 88 20.11 17.31 -8.61
C GLY A 88 20.16 15.79 -8.44
N ALA A 89 21.37 15.24 -8.38
CA ALA A 89 21.59 13.79 -8.22
C ALA A 89 21.18 13.26 -6.83
N ASN A 90 21.28 14.09 -5.79
CA ASN A 90 21.27 13.63 -4.39
C ASN A 90 19.97 13.96 -3.62
N SER A 91 18.89 14.35 -4.31
CA SER A 91 17.63 14.72 -3.66
C SER A 91 16.73 13.49 -3.44
N LEU A 92 16.68 13.02 -2.19
CA LEU A 92 15.80 11.96 -1.69
C LEU A 92 14.98 12.54 -0.51
N PRO A 93 13.84 13.21 -0.75
CA PRO A 93 13.01 13.75 0.33
C PRO A 93 12.61 12.69 1.36
N LEU A 94 12.82 13.00 2.64
CA LEU A 94 12.34 12.24 3.79
C LEU A 94 11.22 13.03 4.47
N PHE A 95 10.02 12.47 4.46
CA PHE A 95 8.88 12.97 5.24
C PHE A 95 8.84 12.19 6.56
N ALA A 96 9.01 12.86 7.70
CA ALA A 96 9.04 12.24 9.03
C ALA A 96 8.04 12.93 9.96
N ASN A 97 7.35 12.14 10.80
CA ASN A 97 6.20 12.60 11.58
C ASN A 97 6.10 11.77 12.89
N GLU A 98 6.10 12.42 14.04
CA GLU A 98 5.78 11.81 15.34
C GLU A 98 4.29 11.95 15.69
N PHE A 99 3.64 10.88 16.12
CA PHE A 99 2.23 10.89 16.53
C PHE A 99 2.01 10.05 17.80
N LYS A 100 0.78 10.08 18.33
CA LYS A 100 0.38 9.26 19.47
C LYS A 100 -0.78 8.33 19.12
N VAL A 101 -0.75 7.13 19.67
CA VAL A 101 -1.87 6.18 19.72
C VAL A 101 -2.19 5.96 21.20
N ASN A 102 -3.46 5.93 21.58
CA ASN A 102 -3.89 5.93 22.99
C ASN A 102 -4.23 4.53 23.55
N CYS A 103 -3.90 3.48 22.79
CA CYS A 103 -3.94 2.07 23.20
C CYS A 103 -3.21 1.20 22.15
N THR A 104 -2.89 -0.04 22.49
CA THR A 104 -2.42 -1.04 21.52
C THR A 104 -3.44 -1.23 20.39
N ALA A 105 -2.99 -1.11 19.13
CA ALA A 105 -3.84 -1.33 17.96
C ALA A 105 -4.10 -2.83 17.74
N THR A 106 -5.36 -3.24 17.61
CA THR A 106 -5.74 -4.62 17.27
C THR A 106 -5.68 -4.90 15.76
N LYS A 107 -5.64 -3.85 14.94
CA LYS A 107 -5.45 -3.86 13.48
C LYS A 107 -5.04 -2.47 13.03
N ALA A 108 -4.03 -2.36 12.17
CA ALA A 108 -3.63 -1.12 11.52
C ALA A 108 -3.23 -1.33 10.05
N ARG A 109 -3.46 -0.30 9.22
CA ARG A 109 -3.18 -0.28 7.78
C ARG A 109 -2.50 1.02 7.40
N LEU A 110 -1.34 0.92 6.74
CA LEU A 110 -0.71 2.06 6.06
C LEU A 110 -1.13 2.05 4.58
N TYR A 111 -1.88 3.06 4.17
CA TYR A 111 -2.21 3.33 2.77
C TYR A 111 -1.26 4.38 2.23
N ILE A 112 -0.42 4.02 1.25
CA ILE A 112 0.68 4.88 0.78
C ILE A 112 0.81 4.86 -0.75
N THR A 113 0.98 6.04 -1.33
CA THR A 113 1.30 6.25 -2.75
C THR A 113 2.20 7.47 -2.95
N GLY A 114 2.88 7.52 -4.09
CA GLY A 114 3.67 8.67 -4.48
C GLY A 114 3.96 8.70 -5.98
N LEU A 115 4.21 9.90 -6.50
CA LEU A 115 4.73 10.09 -7.85
C LEU A 115 6.26 9.94 -7.80
N GLY A 116 6.70 8.68 -7.79
CA GLY A 116 8.10 8.29 -7.59
C GLY A 116 8.18 6.81 -7.22
N VAL A 117 9.13 6.46 -6.36
CA VAL A 117 9.15 5.19 -5.60
C VAL A 117 9.39 5.51 -4.13
N PHE A 118 8.74 4.81 -3.20
CA PHE A 118 8.86 5.10 -1.76
C PHE A 118 9.51 3.95 -0.99
N TYR A 119 10.03 4.28 0.19
CA TYR A 119 10.44 3.37 1.26
C TYR A 119 9.89 3.93 2.57
N ALA A 120 9.26 3.09 3.39
CA ALA A 120 8.55 3.51 4.60
C ALA A 120 9.00 2.71 5.83
N GLU A 121 9.31 3.42 6.91
CA GLU A 121 9.65 2.86 8.22
C GLU A 121 8.67 3.38 9.29
N LEU A 122 8.30 2.52 10.23
CA LEU A 122 7.49 2.84 11.39
C LEU A 122 8.22 2.36 12.64
N ASN A 123 8.46 3.26 13.60
CA ASN A 123 9.24 3.02 14.82
C ASN A 123 10.63 2.39 14.55
N GLY A 124 11.29 2.81 13.46
CA GLY A 124 12.61 2.32 13.06
C GLY A 124 12.64 0.91 12.44
N LYS A 125 11.48 0.33 12.12
CA LYS A 125 11.34 -0.92 11.36
C LYS A 125 10.77 -0.63 9.97
N SER A 126 11.20 -1.34 8.93
CA SER A 126 10.55 -1.27 7.61
C SER A 126 9.09 -1.73 7.67
N VAL A 127 8.21 -1.07 6.91
CA VAL A 127 6.78 -1.44 6.81
C VAL A 127 6.54 -2.57 5.79
N SER A 128 7.47 -2.81 4.87
CA SER A 128 7.39 -3.88 3.88
C SER A 128 8.79 -4.29 3.39
N ASP A 129 8.89 -5.47 2.77
CA ASP A 129 10.01 -5.92 1.96
C ASP A 129 9.87 -5.53 0.46
N GLU A 130 8.75 -4.90 0.07
CA GLU A 130 8.54 -4.41 -1.29
C GLU A 130 9.55 -3.32 -1.68
N VAL A 131 10.39 -3.62 -2.66
CA VAL A 131 11.28 -2.66 -3.31
C VAL A 131 10.60 -2.00 -4.52
N LEU A 132 10.84 -0.70 -4.71
CA LEU A 132 10.34 0.11 -5.84
C LEU A 132 8.79 0.22 -5.92
N GLY A 133 8.10 0.07 -4.78
CA GLY A 133 6.68 0.40 -4.64
C GLY A 133 6.39 1.88 -4.98
N PRO A 134 5.23 2.21 -5.58
CA PRO A 134 4.08 1.35 -5.85
C PRO A 134 4.10 0.70 -7.26
N GLY A 135 5.26 0.62 -7.92
CA GLY A 135 5.40 0.09 -9.28
C GLY A 135 4.94 1.07 -10.37
N TYR A 136 4.87 0.58 -11.62
CA TYR A 136 4.64 1.44 -12.79
C TYR A 136 3.16 1.67 -13.13
N PHE A 137 2.84 2.91 -13.48
CA PHE A 137 1.49 3.38 -13.81
C PHE A 137 1.52 4.50 -14.85
N THR A 138 0.38 4.71 -15.53
CA THR A 138 0.20 5.81 -16.47
C THR A 138 -0.09 7.10 -15.70
N ILE A 139 0.97 7.86 -15.43
CA ILE A 139 0.92 9.22 -14.89
C ILE A 139 -0.09 10.04 -15.72
N ASN A 140 -0.85 10.93 -15.07
CA ASN A 140 -2.02 11.65 -15.61
C ASN A 140 -3.29 10.80 -15.86
N ARG A 141 -3.33 9.50 -15.53
CA ARG A 141 -4.58 8.68 -15.58
C ARG A 141 -4.83 7.85 -14.32
N THR A 142 -3.79 7.22 -13.80
CA THR A 142 -3.88 6.26 -12.70
C THR A 142 -2.65 6.44 -11.82
N VAL A 143 -2.86 6.50 -10.50
CA VAL A 143 -1.78 6.20 -9.54
C VAL A 143 -2.14 4.90 -8.82
N LEU A 144 -1.14 4.07 -8.56
CA LEU A 144 -1.27 2.90 -7.70
C LEU A 144 -0.89 3.27 -6.28
N TYR A 145 -1.61 2.75 -5.30
CA TYR A 145 -1.16 2.79 -3.91
C TYR A 145 -0.81 1.39 -3.41
N ARG A 146 -0.41 1.32 -2.14
CA ARG A 146 -0.20 0.08 -1.39
C ARG A 146 -0.92 0.17 -0.06
N ALA A 147 -1.52 -0.94 0.35
CA ALA A 147 -2.02 -1.15 1.70
C ALA A 147 -1.10 -2.18 2.37
N TYR A 148 -0.43 -1.79 3.43
CA TYR A 148 0.41 -2.68 4.24
C TYR A 148 -0.21 -2.91 5.61
N ASP A 149 -0.02 -4.10 6.18
CA ASP A 149 -0.29 -4.32 7.59
C ASP A 149 0.76 -3.57 8.42
N ALA A 150 0.29 -2.76 9.37
CA ALA A 150 1.14 -1.97 10.26
C ALA A 150 0.88 -2.27 11.74
N THR A 151 0.16 -3.35 12.05
CA THR A 151 -0.35 -3.65 13.39
C THR A 151 0.79 -3.86 14.40
N ASP A 152 1.70 -4.80 14.13
CA ASP A 152 2.84 -5.15 15.01
C ASP A 152 4.01 -4.16 14.96
N LEU A 153 3.83 -3.07 14.21
CA LEU A 153 4.79 -1.97 14.08
C LEU A 153 4.42 -0.78 14.98
N LEU A 154 3.16 -0.69 15.42
CA LEU A 154 2.69 0.35 16.35
C LEU A 154 2.94 0.00 17.82
N THR A 155 3.21 1.02 18.61
CA THR A 155 3.31 0.96 20.08
C THR A 155 2.20 1.79 20.73
N ASP A 156 1.87 1.49 21.98
CA ASP A 156 1.03 2.40 22.77
C ASP A 156 1.83 3.68 23.11
N GLY A 157 1.16 4.82 23.18
CA GLY A 157 1.78 6.12 23.32
C GLY A 157 2.45 6.63 22.03
N GLY A 158 3.72 7.06 22.15
CA GLY A 158 4.46 7.72 21.06
C GLY A 158 4.88 6.77 19.94
N ASN A 159 4.72 7.23 18.69
CA ASN A 159 5.08 6.52 17.47
C ASN A 159 5.74 7.49 16.48
N VAL A 160 6.63 7.00 15.61
CA VAL A 160 7.28 7.81 14.56
C VAL A 160 7.24 7.09 13.21
N ILE A 161 6.68 7.73 12.19
CA ILE A 161 6.73 7.26 10.80
C ILE A 161 7.76 8.07 10.01
N GLY A 162 8.53 7.41 9.15
CA GLY A 162 9.46 8.01 8.20
C GLY A 162 9.24 7.43 6.80
N ILE A 163 9.12 8.29 5.79
CA ILE A 163 8.90 7.89 4.40
C ILE A 163 9.90 8.63 3.51
N SER A 164 10.83 7.89 2.92
CA SER A 164 11.71 8.40 1.86
C SER A 164 11.04 8.20 0.50
N ILE A 165 11.07 9.22 -0.38
CA ILE A 165 10.60 9.10 -1.76
C ILE A 165 11.71 9.42 -2.76
N GLY A 166 12.02 8.45 -3.62
CA GLY A 166 12.94 8.59 -4.74
C GLY A 166 12.23 8.94 -6.05
N LYS A 167 12.98 9.54 -6.98
CA LYS A 167 12.50 9.98 -8.31
C LYS A 167 11.72 8.92 -9.10
N GLY A 168 12.10 7.66 -8.97
CA GLY A 168 11.53 6.54 -9.74
C GLY A 168 11.58 6.79 -11.26
N ILE A 169 10.59 6.26 -11.99
CA ILE A 169 10.40 6.65 -13.40
C ILE A 169 9.83 8.07 -13.53
N TYR A 170 9.02 8.54 -12.56
CA TYR A 170 8.32 9.83 -12.58
C TYR A 170 9.26 11.02 -12.85
N ASN A 171 10.45 11.01 -12.25
CA ASN A 171 11.51 11.96 -12.55
C ASN A 171 12.81 11.23 -12.95
N SER A 172 12.71 10.36 -13.96
CA SER A 172 13.87 9.65 -14.53
C SER A 172 15.00 10.64 -14.87
N ASP A 173 16.24 10.36 -14.45
CA ASP A 173 17.39 11.21 -14.80
C ASP A 173 17.68 11.24 -16.31
N LYS A 174 18.53 12.18 -16.75
CA LYS A 174 18.94 12.29 -18.15
C LYS A 174 19.89 11.13 -18.51
N PRO A 175 19.72 10.47 -19.67
CA PRO A 175 20.64 9.43 -20.11
C PRO A 175 21.99 10.02 -20.50
N LEU A 176 23.03 9.18 -20.52
CA LEU A 176 24.31 9.51 -21.14
C LEU A 176 24.11 9.88 -22.63
N LEU A 177 24.98 10.77 -23.13
CA LEU A 177 24.89 11.38 -24.46
C LEU A 177 24.60 10.35 -25.57
N ASN A 178 23.72 10.75 -26.49
CA ASN A 178 23.28 10.00 -27.67
C ASN A 178 22.55 8.66 -27.41
N ARG A 179 22.19 8.31 -26.17
CA ARG A 179 21.32 7.15 -25.88
C ARG A 179 19.83 7.49 -25.99
N TYR A 180 19.06 6.58 -26.60
CA TYR A 180 17.60 6.67 -26.68
C TYR A 180 16.95 6.77 -25.29
N ARG A 181 15.84 7.52 -25.20
CA ARG A 181 15.12 7.80 -23.95
C ARG A 181 13.63 7.51 -24.10
N LYS A 182 13.09 6.60 -23.28
CA LYS A 182 11.67 6.20 -23.28
C LYS A 182 10.76 7.14 -22.46
N PHE A 183 11.32 7.88 -21.51
CA PHE A 183 10.58 8.73 -20.57
C PHE A 183 11.14 10.15 -20.58
N THR A 184 10.28 11.16 -20.39
CA THR A 184 10.69 12.56 -20.25
C THR A 184 11.11 12.87 -18.80
N THR A 185 11.88 13.95 -18.61
CA THR A 185 12.20 14.49 -17.27
C THR A 185 11.02 15.36 -16.83
N SER A 186 10.41 15.04 -15.70
CA SER A 186 9.63 16.04 -14.95
C SER A 186 10.60 17.04 -14.30
N THR A 187 10.23 18.32 -14.23
CA THR A 187 10.92 19.29 -13.35
C THR A 187 10.28 19.36 -11.96
N LYS A 188 9.14 18.70 -11.75
CA LYS A 188 8.37 18.73 -10.50
C LYS A 188 8.97 17.77 -9.45
N PRO A 189 8.86 18.07 -8.15
CA PRO A 189 9.30 17.18 -7.09
C PRO A 189 8.51 15.85 -7.10
N PRO A 190 9.08 14.76 -6.56
CA PRO A 190 8.30 13.60 -6.17
C PRO A 190 7.31 14.00 -5.07
N ILE A 191 6.03 13.68 -5.25
CA ILE A 191 4.96 14.00 -4.29
C ILE A 191 4.41 12.71 -3.65
N LEU A 192 3.96 12.80 -2.41
CA LEU A 192 3.54 11.67 -1.57
C LEU A 192 2.10 11.87 -1.08
N LYS A 193 1.31 10.79 -0.95
CA LYS A 193 0.02 10.76 -0.23
C LYS A 193 0.00 9.52 0.65
N SER A 194 -0.16 9.68 1.96
CA SER A 194 -0.02 8.60 2.94
C SER A 194 -0.99 8.75 4.10
N GLN A 195 -1.67 7.67 4.47
CA GLN A 195 -2.70 7.62 5.51
C GLN A 195 -2.54 6.37 6.37
N LEU A 196 -2.45 6.54 7.68
CA LEU A 196 -2.44 5.45 8.65
C LEU A 196 -3.83 5.34 9.31
N ALA A 197 -4.46 4.19 9.16
CA ALA A 197 -5.72 3.86 9.81
C ALA A 197 -5.54 2.71 10.81
N SER A 198 -5.98 2.91 12.05
CA SER A 198 -6.10 1.87 13.08
C SER A 198 -7.55 1.77 13.54
N THR A 199 -8.00 0.56 13.88
CA THR A 199 -9.37 0.29 14.38
C THR A 199 -9.68 0.99 15.71
N ARG A 200 -8.70 1.65 16.35
CA ARG A 200 -8.90 2.55 17.51
C ARG A 200 -8.27 3.94 17.36
N ALA A 201 -7.71 4.27 16.19
CA ALA A 201 -7.17 5.61 15.89
C ALA A 201 -7.08 5.86 14.37
N MET A 202 -7.85 6.81 13.84
CA MET A 202 -7.55 7.40 12.53
C MET A 202 -6.52 8.52 12.71
N VAL A 203 -5.26 8.26 12.39
CA VAL A 203 -4.20 9.27 12.42
C VAL A 203 -4.15 9.95 11.05
N SER A 204 -5.08 10.88 10.83
CA SER A 204 -5.09 11.72 9.62
C SER A 204 -3.99 12.78 9.73
N ALA A 205 -2.80 12.39 9.28
CA ALA A 205 -1.52 13.06 9.48
C ALA A 205 -1.33 14.38 8.68
N THR A 206 -2.10 15.41 9.02
CA THR A 206 -1.99 16.76 8.41
C THR A 206 -1.21 17.72 9.31
N LEU A 207 0.13 17.54 9.41
CA LEU A 207 1.11 18.48 10.00
C LEU A 207 2.53 17.86 10.00
N TRP A 208 3.28 17.91 8.90
CA TRP A 208 4.66 17.39 8.85
C TRP A 208 5.72 18.49 8.69
N PHE A 209 6.89 18.25 9.31
CA PHE A 209 8.07 19.11 9.20
C PHE A 209 8.94 18.68 8.02
N GLN A 210 9.58 19.66 7.37
CA GLN A 210 10.44 19.47 6.21
C GLN A 210 11.92 19.47 6.66
N MET A 211 12.59 18.31 6.63
CA MET A 211 14.03 18.21 6.93
C MET A 211 14.83 18.08 5.63
N VAL A 212 15.40 19.20 5.18
CA VAL A 212 16.22 19.26 3.96
C VAL A 212 17.68 18.92 4.25
N HIS A 213 18.27 19.49 5.29
CA HIS A 213 19.50 19.03 5.96
C HIS A 213 19.38 19.32 7.46
N GLY A 214 19.36 18.29 8.32
CA GLY A 214 19.18 18.48 9.77
C GLY A 214 19.22 17.17 10.56
N SER A 215 19.51 17.27 11.86
CA SER A 215 19.55 16.12 12.78
C SER A 215 18.15 15.64 13.16
N LEU A 216 17.99 14.32 13.26
CA LEU A 216 16.78 13.66 13.79
C LEU A 216 16.40 14.22 15.18
N PRO A 217 15.10 14.28 15.53
CA PRO A 217 14.70 14.49 16.92
C PRO A 217 15.26 13.34 17.79
N PRO A 218 15.58 13.55 19.09
CA PRO A 218 16.33 12.57 19.91
C PRO A 218 15.67 11.19 20.04
N THR A 219 14.35 11.15 19.82
CA THR A 219 13.43 10.02 19.76
C THR A 219 13.57 9.17 18.49
N ALA A 220 13.80 9.80 17.33
CA ALA A 220 13.79 9.10 16.04
C ALA A 220 15.11 8.36 15.80
N ARG A 221 15.04 7.02 15.78
CA ARG A 221 16.16 6.13 15.45
C ARG A 221 15.83 5.30 14.22
N PHE A 222 16.15 5.83 13.04
CA PHE A 222 16.09 5.08 11.78
C PHE A 222 17.41 4.34 11.54
N SER A 223 17.34 3.12 11.03
CA SER A 223 18.52 2.36 10.64
C SER A 223 19.22 3.02 9.45
N LYS A 224 20.45 3.50 9.66
CA LYS A 224 21.24 4.15 8.60
C LYS A 224 21.40 3.21 7.41
N LEU A 225 20.71 3.52 6.30
CA LEU A 225 20.80 2.81 5.02
C LEU A 225 22.28 2.63 4.62
N ARG A 226 22.79 1.41 4.81
CA ARG A 226 24.15 1.03 4.41
C ARG A 226 24.06 0.59 2.95
N GLY A 227 24.90 1.16 2.09
CA GLY A 227 24.61 1.30 0.67
C GLY A 227 24.39 0.00 -0.11
N MET A 228 23.62 0.11 -1.20
CA MET A 228 23.55 -0.87 -2.28
C MET A 228 24.91 -0.95 -3.00
N GLY A 229 25.86 -1.66 -2.40
CA GLY A 229 27.04 -2.17 -3.08
C GLY A 229 26.69 -3.42 -3.88
N GLU A 230 27.42 -3.69 -4.96
CA GLU A 230 27.21 -4.85 -5.82
C GLU A 230 27.43 -6.15 -5.04
N GLY A 231 26.38 -6.97 -4.90
CA GLY A 231 26.39 -8.23 -4.17
C GLY A 231 25.50 -9.26 -4.87
N ASN A 232 26.04 -10.46 -5.09
CA ASN A 232 25.37 -11.51 -5.87
C ASN A 232 24.06 -11.97 -5.21
N MET A 233 22.95 -11.85 -5.93
CA MET A 233 21.64 -12.33 -5.48
C MET A 233 21.54 -13.86 -5.54
N THR A 234 21.76 -14.53 -4.42
CA THR A 234 21.27 -15.91 -4.21
C THR A 234 19.76 -15.88 -3.91
N PRO A 235 18.92 -16.76 -4.49
CA PRO A 235 17.48 -16.73 -4.26
C PRO A 235 17.08 -17.00 -2.80
N GLY A 236 16.62 -15.96 -2.10
CA GLY A 236 15.95 -16.10 -0.80
C GLY A 236 14.56 -16.71 -0.97
N LYS A 237 14.14 -17.56 -0.02
CA LYS A 237 12.78 -18.13 0.00
C LYS A 237 11.76 -17.01 0.30
N ALA A 238 10.67 -16.97 -0.45
CA ALA A 238 9.57 -16.03 -0.21
C ALA A 238 8.89 -16.28 1.15
N SER A 239 8.57 -15.20 1.88
CA SER A 239 7.76 -15.25 3.10
C SER A 239 6.26 -15.31 2.75
N PRO A 240 5.47 -16.24 3.30
CA PRO A 240 4.11 -16.50 2.82
C PRO A 240 2.98 -15.77 3.61
N THR A 241 3.12 -14.46 3.87
CA THR A 241 2.00 -13.63 4.40
C THR A 241 2.10 -12.18 3.92
N GLY A 242 1.10 -11.73 3.15
CA GLY A 242 1.00 -10.34 2.67
C GLY A 242 0.41 -10.25 1.26
N GLN A 243 -0.93 -10.19 1.15
CA GLN A 243 -1.56 -9.90 -0.15
C GLN A 243 -1.33 -8.44 -0.53
N VAL A 244 -0.38 -8.19 -1.44
CA VAL A 244 -0.12 -6.85 -1.99
C VAL A 244 -1.26 -6.46 -2.94
N LEU A 245 -2.31 -5.88 -2.37
CA LEU A 245 -3.51 -5.45 -3.10
C LEU A 245 -3.20 -4.20 -3.94
N ARG A 246 -3.01 -4.41 -5.25
CA ARG A 246 -2.86 -3.35 -6.24
C ARG A 246 -4.21 -2.72 -6.55
N VAL A 247 -4.55 -1.65 -5.84
CA VAL A 247 -5.75 -0.85 -6.12
C VAL A 247 -5.38 0.41 -6.93
N THR A 248 -6.26 0.77 -7.85
CA THR A 248 -6.14 1.90 -8.78
C THR A 248 -6.98 3.07 -8.27
N VAL A 249 -6.38 4.25 -8.18
CA VAL A 249 -7.12 5.50 -7.97
C VAL A 249 -7.12 6.30 -9.28
N GLN A 250 -8.30 6.76 -9.71
CA GLN A 250 -8.40 7.69 -10.85
C GLN A 250 -8.14 9.12 -10.39
N ILE A 251 -7.28 9.81 -11.13
CA ILE A 251 -6.84 11.17 -10.78
C ILE A 251 -7.90 12.19 -11.22
N GLY A 252 -8.78 12.61 -10.32
CA GLY A 252 -9.50 13.87 -10.47
C GLY A 252 -8.54 15.06 -10.47
N ASN A 253 -8.80 16.09 -11.29
CA ASN A 253 -7.95 17.27 -11.57
C ASN A 253 -6.96 17.68 -10.46
N LEU A 254 -5.76 17.08 -10.44
CA LEU A 254 -4.68 17.56 -9.57
C LEU A 254 -4.08 18.85 -10.17
N PRO A 255 -3.83 19.90 -9.36
CA PRO A 255 -3.22 21.15 -9.83
C PRO A 255 -1.91 20.94 -10.60
N ILE A 256 -1.13 19.92 -10.22
CA ILE A 256 0.14 19.57 -10.88
C ILE A 256 0.02 19.12 -12.35
N PHE A 257 -1.20 18.86 -12.87
CA PHE A 257 -1.43 18.49 -14.27
C PHE A 257 -2.14 19.56 -15.11
N GLN A 258 -2.34 20.78 -14.58
CA GLN A 258 -2.72 21.90 -15.44
C GLN A 258 -1.60 22.22 -16.46
N PRO A 259 -1.94 22.59 -17.71
CA PRO A 259 -0.96 23.11 -18.66
C PRO A 259 -0.27 24.35 -18.09
N VAL A 260 1.04 24.44 -18.26
CA VAL A 260 1.74 25.73 -18.18
C VAL A 260 1.40 26.48 -19.49
N PRO A 261 1.03 27.77 -19.44
CA PRO A 261 0.75 28.58 -20.63
C PRO A 261 2.01 28.82 -21.49
#